data_AF-A0A9X9I5H6-F1
#
_entry.id   AF-A0A9X9I5H6-F1
#
_cell.length_a   1.000
_cell.length_b   1.000
_cell.length_c   1.000
_cell.angle_alpha   90.00
_cell.angle_beta   90.00
_cell.angle_gamma   90.00
#
_symmetry.space_group_name_H-M   'P 1'
#
loop_
_entity.id
_entity.type
_entity.pdbx_description
1 polymer ?
#
loop_
_entity_poly.entity_id
_entity_poly.type
_entity_poly.pdbx_seq_one_letter_code
_entity_poly.pdbx_strand_id
1 'polypeptide(L)'
;MLDSALGDWFSEVFSLNGVPDFLSVQAINDLTARLNKLSDLSSLLDLGKQSEFLQSVTGLLGSVKKLANVPADLAFQVLGTFTQLSGGFGRPLAGIQALKLAFKKKPDYSAKRINDTHLLAAPLQQGIKNREAVSSLFEIAALNAAVATAVLIPDDVYIELPQVGGDFSDGRPGSSNSRITAKNERESLFESLDEAIITRRDLLAWIDAIAPDVPDAVYSALQDVRRAVVQAVPDAQNELPRLREITPKASLPVLVLAYSVHGDTARSGEMLRHNVAAHPGFMPVAPLRVLSD
;
A
#
# COMPACT_ATOMS: atom_id res chain seq x y z
N MET A 1 13.12 -10.59 4.83
CA MET A 1 12.80 -11.19 6.15
C MET A 1 11.36 -11.67 6.17
N LEU A 2 10.35 -10.83 5.86
CA LEU A 2 8.95 -11.29 5.78
C LEU A 2 8.72 -12.29 4.65
N ASP A 3 9.15 -11.99 3.43
CA ASP A 3 8.94 -12.87 2.26
C ASP A 3 9.55 -14.26 2.43
N SER A 4 10.73 -14.36 3.05
CA SER A 4 11.36 -15.64 3.36
C SER A 4 10.59 -16.42 4.42
N ALA A 5 10.24 -15.79 5.54
CA ALA A 5 9.48 -16.45 6.60
C ALA A 5 8.09 -16.92 6.12
N LEU A 6 7.46 -16.14 5.24
CA LEU A 6 6.17 -16.47 4.65
C LEU A 6 6.28 -17.59 3.61
N GLY A 7 7.32 -17.58 2.78
CA GLY A 7 7.60 -18.66 1.83
C GLY A 7 7.87 -19.99 2.53
N ASP A 8 8.69 -19.97 3.58
CA ASP A 8 9.01 -21.14 4.39
C ASP A 8 7.75 -21.72 5.05
N TRP A 9 6.97 -20.88 5.74
CA TRP A 9 5.70 -21.30 6.34
C TRP A 9 4.71 -21.86 5.33
N PHE A 10 4.55 -21.19 4.18
CA PHE A 10 3.65 -21.66 3.13
C PHE A 10 4.06 -23.04 2.63
N SER A 11 5.36 -23.28 2.49
CA SER A 11 5.89 -24.58 2.05
C SER A 11 5.68 -25.71 3.06
N GLU A 12 5.62 -25.38 4.35
CA GLU A 12 5.34 -26.34 5.42
C GLU A 12 3.86 -26.71 5.47
N VAL A 13 2.97 -25.73 5.27
CA VAL A 13 1.51 -25.93 5.45
C VAL A 13 0.83 -26.42 4.17
N PHE A 14 1.19 -25.88 3.00
CA PHE A 14 0.53 -26.18 1.75
C PHE A 14 1.07 -27.47 1.13
N SER A 15 0.19 -28.45 0.88
CA SER A 15 0.57 -29.72 0.27
C SER A 15 -0.56 -30.30 -0.58
N LEU A 16 -0.20 -30.72 -1.80
CA LEU A 16 -1.07 -31.50 -2.69
C LEU A 16 -0.76 -33.02 -2.63
N ASN A 17 0.21 -33.42 -1.81
CA ASN A 17 0.60 -34.82 -1.71
C ASN A 17 -0.42 -35.61 -0.90
N GLY A 18 -0.96 -36.68 -1.49
CA GLY A 18 -1.90 -37.58 -0.80
C GLY A 18 -3.31 -37.01 -0.59
N VAL A 19 -3.63 -35.85 -1.17
CA VAL A 19 -5.00 -35.32 -1.18
C VAL A 19 -5.77 -35.78 -2.43
N PRO A 20 -7.09 -36.05 -2.32
CA PRO A 20 -7.95 -36.32 -3.46
C PRO A 20 -7.92 -35.24 -4.55
N ASP A 21 -8.20 -35.64 -5.79
CA ASP A 21 -8.17 -34.76 -6.96
C ASP A 21 -9.08 -33.53 -6.82
N PHE A 22 -10.28 -33.70 -6.25
CA PHE A 22 -11.21 -32.57 -6.06
C PHE A 22 -10.65 -31.47 -5.13
N LEU A 23 -9.85 -31.84 -4.12
CA LEU A 23 -9.19 -30.86 -3.24
C LEU A 23 -8.01 -30.19 -3.93
N SER A 24 -7.28 -30.94 -4.77
CA SER A 24 -6.21 -30.38 -5.59
C SER A 24 -6.77 -29.37 -6.59
N VAL A 25 -7.82 -29.73 -7.32
CA VAL A 25 -8.54 -28.83 -8.23
C VAL A 25 -9.08 -27.60 -7.48
N GLN A 26 -9.63 -27.78 -6.29
CA GLN A 26 -10.07 -26.66 -5.46
C GLN A 26 -8.93 -25.71 -5.13
N ALA A 27 -7.78 -26.21 -4.66
CA ALA A 27 -6.64 -25.38 -4.32
C ALA A 27 -6.11 -24.59 -5.53
N ILE A 28 -6.06 -25.23 -6.70
CA ILE A 28 -5.69 -24.58 -7.98
C ILE A 28 -6.69 -23.48 -8.35
N ASN A 29 -7.99 -23.74 -8.19
CA ASN A 29 -9.03 -22.75 -8.47
C ASN A 29 -8.95 -21.55 -7.51
N ASP A 30 -8.69 -21.81 -6.22
CA ASP A 30 -8.53 -20.76 -5.21
C ASP A 30 -7.30 -19.87 -5.50
N LEU A 31 -6.18 -20.47 -5.91
CA LEU A 31 -4.98 -19.75 -6.39
C LEU A 31 -5.30 -18.91 -7.62
N THR A 32 -5.92 -19.51 -8.62
CA THR A 32 -6.30 -18.87 -9.89
C THR A 32 -7.22 -17.66 -9.65
N ALA A 33 -8.23 -17.82 -8.79
CA ALA A 33 -9.16 -16.75 -8.46
C ALA A 33 -8.46 -15.55 -7.80
N ARG A 34 -7.46 -15.79 -6.95
CA ARG A 34 -6.69 -14.73 -6.30
C ARG A 34 -5.71 -14.04 -7.24
N LEU A 35 -5.11 -14.78 -8.17
CA LEU A 35 -4.29 -14.20 -9.23
C LEU A 35 -5.10 -13.35 -10.21
N ASN A 36 -6.34 -13.75 -10.52
CA ASN A 36 -7.24 -12.91 -11.31
C ASN A 36 -7.59 -11.60 -10.58
N LYS A 37 -7.90 -11.67 -9.27
CA LYS A 37 -8.07 -10.47 -8.44
C LYS A 37 -6.83 -9.56 -8.46
N LEU A 38 -5.63 -10.15 -8.46
CA LEU A 38 -4.38 -9.41 -8.58
C LEU A 38 -4.25 -8.75 -9.96
N SER A 39 -4.62 -9.44 -11.03
CA SER A 39 -4.66 -8.90 -12.39
C SER A 39 -5.59 -7.70 -12.52
N ASP A 40 -6.73 -7.69 -11.81
CA ASP A 40 -7.69 -6.58 -11.84
C ASP A 40 -7.07 -5.25 -11.33
N LEU A 41 -6.06 -5.35 -10.45
CA LEU A 41 -5.33 -4.19 -9.92
C LEU A 41 -4.37 -3.55 -10.94
N SER A 42 -4.11 -4.19 -12.07
CA SER A 42 -3.22 -3.67 -13.13
C SER A 42 -3.65 -2.28 -13.62
N SER A 43 -4.95 -2.01 -13.67
CA SER A 43 -5.50 -0.72 -14.11
C SER A 43 -5.06 0.47 -13.26
N LEU A 44 -4.61 0.24 -12.02
CA LEU A 44 -4.11 1.25 -11.09
C LEU A 44 -2.61 1.54 -11.27
N LEU A 45 -1.91 0.73 -12.07
CA LEU A 45 -0.49 0.91 -12.36
C LEU A 45 -0.28 1.99 -13.42
N ASP A 46 0.91 2.57 -13.42
CA ASP A 46 1.39 3.42 -14.51
C ASP A 46 1.32 2.66 -15.83
N LEU A 47 0.89 3.34 -16.91
CA LEU A 47 0.75 2.74 -18.25
C LEU A 47 2.02 1.96 -18.70
N GLY A 48 3.21 2.45 -18.34
CA GLY A 48 4.48 1.82 -18.67
C GLY A 48 4.77 0.50 -17.93
N LYS A 49 4.11 0.24 -16.80
CA LYS A 49 4.32 -0.94 -15.94
C LYS A 49 3.20 -1.97 -16.07
N GLN A 50 2.04 -1.58 -16.61
CA GLN A 50 0.88 -2.47 -16.78
C GLN A 50 1.19 -3.73 -17.59
N SER A 51 1.88 -3.59 -18.73
CA SER A 51 2.11 -4.74 -19.62
C SER A 51 3.03 -5.79 -19.01
N GLU A 52 4.12 -5.37 -18.36
CA GLU A 52 5.07 -6.30 -17.73
C GLU A 52 4.39 -7.05 -16.58
N PHE A 53 3.64 -6.32 -15.76
CA PHE A 53 2.87 -6.91 -14.67
C PHE A 53 1.83 -7.94 -15.17
N LEU A 54 1.06 -7.61 -16.20
CA LEU A 54 0.10 -8.54 -16.77
C LEU A 54 0.77 -9.78 -17.39
N GLN A 55 1.94 -9.63 -18.02
CA GLN A 55 2.71 -10.78 -18.51
C GLN A 55 3.19 -11.67 -17.35
N SER A 56 3.64 -11.06 -16.25
CA SER A 56 4.04 -11.76 -15.03
C SER A 56 2.88 -12.58 -14.45
N VAL A 57 1.70 -11.96 -14.30
CA VAL A 57 0.51 -12.63 -13.76
C VAL A 57 -0.01 -13.72 -14.70
N THR A 58 -0.03 -13.48 -16.02
CA THR A 58 -0.49 -14.48 -17.01
C THR A 58 0.48 -15.67 -17.12
N GLY A 59 1.79 -15.44 -17.04
CA GLY A 59 2.79 -16.50 -16.95
C GLY A 59 2.64 -17.36 -15.70
N LEU A 60 2.38 -16.71 -14.55
CA LEU A 60 2.09 -17.38 -13.29
C LEU A 60 0.81 -18.21 -13.40
N LEU A 61 -0.30 -17.65 -13.90
CA LEU A 61 -1.56 -18.36 -14.14
C LEU A 61 -1.37 -19.63 -14.99
N GLY A 62 -0.59 -19.56 -16.07
CA GLY A 62 -0.25 -20.72 -16.90
C GLY A 62 0.59 -21.78 -16.19
N SER A 63 1.30 -21.39 -15.12
CA SER A 63 2.23 -22.24 -14.37
C SER A 63 1.70 -22.70 -13.02
N VAL A 64 0.57 -22.17 -12.53
CA VAL A 64 -0.01 -22.46 -11.21
C VAL A 64 -0.09 -23.95 -10.92
N LYS A 65 -0.55 -24.76 -11.88
CA LYS A 65 -0.66 -26.22 -11.67
C LYS A 65 0.68 -26.90 -11.42
N LYS A 66 1.74 -26.46 -12.09
CA LYS A 66 3.09 -26.99 -11.90
C LYS A 66 3.66 -26.50 -10.57
N LEU A 67 3.54 -25.20 -10.31
CA LEU A 67 4.07 -24.54 -9.12
C LEU A 67 3.38 -25.00 -7.83
N ALA A 68 2.11 -25.39 -7.89
CA ALA A 68 1.43 -25.94 -6.72
C ALA A 68 2.03 -27.29 -6.24
N ASN A 69 2.85 -27.96 -7.07
CA ASN A 69 3.63 -29.12 -6.63
C ASN A 69 4.99 -28.73 -6.03
N VAL A 70 5.38 -27.45 -6.12
CA VAL A 70 6.60 -26.88 -5.53
C VAL A 70 6.22 -25.62 -4.74
N PRO A 71 5.65 -25.79 -3.53
CA PRO A 71 4.98 -24.70 -2.81
C PRO A 71 5.88 -23.48 -2.50
N ALA A 72 7.16 -23.70 -2.23
CA ALA A 72 8.12 -22.61 -1.99
C ALA A 72 8.26 -21.70 -3.23
N ASP A 73 8.48 -22.29 -4.42
CA ASP A 73 8.60 -21.55 -5.67
C ASP A 73 7.31 -20.80 -6.01
N LEU A 74 6.14 -21.42 -5.75
CA LEU A 74 4.86 -20.75 -5.90
C LEU A 74 4.76 -19.51 -5.01
N ALA A 75 5.11 -19.65 -3.72
CA ALA A 75 5.07 -18.55 -2.78
C ALA A 75 6.00 -17.40 -3.22
N PHE A 76 7.24 -17.69 -3.59
CA PHE A 76 8.18 -16.67 -4.04
C PHE A 76 7.75 -15.98 -5.34
N GLN A 77 7.14 -16.69 -6.28
CA GLN A 77 6.60 -16.07 -7.49
C GLN A 77 5.42 -15.15 -7.18
N VAL A 78 4.48 -15.59 -6.32
CA VAL A 78 3.39 -14.74 -5.86
C VAL A 78 3.93 -13.49 -5.17
N LEU A 79 4.88 -13.63 -4.24
CA LEU A 79 5.50 -12.51 -3.55
C LEU A 79 6.18 -11.54 -4.52
N GLY A 80 6.91 -12.06 -5.50
CA GLY A 80 7.53 -11.25 -6.56
C GLY A 80 6.51 -10.42 -7.36
N THR A 81 5.34 -10.99 -7.69
CA THR A 81 4.28 -10.24 -8.39
C THR A 81 3.72 -9.09 -7.54
N PHE A 82 3.61 -9.26 -6.23
CA PHE A 82 3.19 -8.20 -5.31
C PHE A 82 4.27 -7.12 -5.15
N THR A 83 5.54 -7.49 -5.14
CA THR A 83 6.65 -6.55 -5.14
C THR A 83 6.65 -5.67 -6.40
N GLN A 84 6.46 -6.27 -7.58
CA GLN A 84 6.30 -5.54 -8.84
C GLN A 84 5.12 -4.56 -8.82
N LEU A 85 4.00 -4.99 -8.23
CA LEU A 85 2.81 -4.15 -8.08
C LEU A 85 3.07 -2.93 -7.19
N SER A 86 3.75 -3.10 -6.04
CA SER A 86 3.93 -2.06 -5.02
C SER A 86 4.64 -0.80 -5.51
N GLY A 87 5.64 -0.97 -6.39
CA GLY A 87 6.39 0.12 -7.01
C GLY A 87 5.78 0.65 -8.31
N GLY A 88 4.60 0.16 -8.71
CA GLY A 88 4.02 0.45 -10.02
C GLY A 88 2.75 1.29 -10.02
N PHE A 89 2.18 1.61 -8.86
CA PHE A 89 0.93 2.38 -8.78
C PHE A 89 1.12 3.83 -9.22
N GLY A 90 0.30 4.29 -10.18
CA GLY A 90 0.27 5.71 -10.56
C GLY A 90 -0.44 6.60 -9.54
N ARG A 91 -1.21 5.99 -8.62
CA ARG A 91 -1.78 6.65 -7.43
C ARG A 91 -1.54 5.75 -6.21
N PRO A 92 -0.45 5.96 -5.46
CA PRO A 92 -0.03 5.07 -4.36
C PRO A 92 -1.13 4.80 -3.32
N LEU A 93 -1.83 5.83 -2.85
CA LEU A 93 -2.90 5.68 -1.86
C LEU A 93 -4.10 4.88 -2.38
N ALA A 94 -4.48 5.09 -3.64
CA ALA A 94 -5.53 4.28 -4.27
C ALA A 94 -5.09 2.82 -4.41
N GLY A 95 -3.81 2.57 -4.72
CA GLY A 95 -3.21 1.24 -4.75
C GLY A 95 -3.27 0.52 -3.39
N ILE A 96 -2.89 1.20 -2.31
CA ILE A 96 -2.98 0.68 -0.93
C ILE A 96 -4.42 0.30 -0.58
N GLN A 97 -5.39 1.17 -0.88
CA GLN A 97 -6.80 0.90 -0.61
C GLN A 97 -7.33 -0.28 -1.44
N ALA A 98 -6.94 -0.37 -2.71
CA ALA A 98 -7.35 -1.45 -3.58
C ALA A 98 -6.78 -2.81 -3.13
N LEU A 99 -5.52 -2.86 -2.70
CA LEU A 99 -4.90 -4.03 -2.10
C LEU A 99 -5.65 -4.50 -0.85
N LYS A 100 -5.95 -3.56 0.06
CA LYS A 100 -6.74 -3.83 1.26
C LYS A 100 -8.13 -4.37 0.89
N LEU A 101 -8.83 -3.74 -0.06
CA LEU A 101 -10.17 -4.18 -0.45
C LEU A 101 -10.18 -5.57 -1.12
N ALA A 102 -9.16 -5.87 -1.92
CA ALA A 102 -9.07 -7.12 -2.67
C ALA A 102 -8.68 -8.32 -1.79
N PHE A 103 -7.78 -8.12 -0.82
CA PHE A 103 -7.10 -9.21 -0.12
C PHE A 103 -7.29 -9.24 1.40
N LYS A 104 -7.68 -8.15 2.06
CA LYS A 104 -7.94 -8.18 3.50
C LYS A 104 -9.08 -9.14 3.81
N LYS A 105 -8.83 -10.09 4.73
CA LYS A 105 -9.84 -11.03 5.20
C LYS A 105 -10.99 -10.25 5.84
N LYS A 106 -12.21 -10.54 5.39
CA LYS A 106 -13.41 -9.95 5.99
C LYS A 106 -13.66 -10.63 7.34
N PRO A 107 -14.01 -9.88 8.40
CA PRO A 107 -14.39 -10.49 9.67
C PRO A 107 -15.59 -11.41 9.44
N ASP A 108 -15.43 -12.68 9.80
CA ASP A 108 -16.53 -13.63 9.77
C ASP A 108 -17.36 -13.42 11.04
N TYR A 109 -18.51 -12.77 10.89
CA TYR A 109 -19.47 -12.57 11.99
C TYR A 109 -20.31 -13.82 12.28
N SER A 110 -20.11 -14.90 11.54
CA SER A 110 -20.70 -16.19 11.85
C SER A 110 -20.13 -16.65 13.20
N ALA A 111 -21.01 -16.97 14.16
CA ALA A 111 -20.62 -17.45 15.48
C ALA A 111 -19.46 -18.45 15.36
N LYS A 112 -18.33 -18.11 16.00
CA LYS A 112 -17.07 -18.87 16.00
C LYS A 112 -17.39 -20.36 16.00
N ARG A 113 -17.32 -21.00 14.83
CA ARG A 113 -17.57 -22.42 14.73
C ARG A 113 -16.60 -23.08 15.70
N ILE A 114 -17.09 -24.02 16.51
CA ILE A 114 -16.21 -24.88 17.28
C ILE A 114 -15.18 -25.41 16.28
N ASN A 115 -13.88 -25.30 16.58
CA ASN A 115 -12.79 -25.70 15.69
C ASN A 115 -12.76 -27.23 15.56
N ASP A 116 -13.79 -27.81 14.96
CA ASP A 116 -14.01 -29.24 14.75
C ASP A 116 -13.20 -29.76 13.56
N THR A 117 -12.31 -28.92 13.00
CA THR A 117 -11.38 -29.29 11.92
C THR A 117 -10.63 -30.56 12.27
N HIS A 118 -10.23 -30.74 13.54
CA HIS A 118 -9.54 -31.92 14.04
C HIS A 118 -10.37 -33.22 13.97
N LEU A 119 -11.70 -33.12 13.88
CA LEU A 119 -12.62 -34.27 13.76
C LEU A 119 -12.81 -34.73 12.31
N LEU A 120 -12.34 -33.94 11.33
CA LEU A 120 -12.45 -34.27 9.91
C LEU A 120 -11.39 -35.30 9.49
N ALA A 121 -11.66 -36.03 8.40
CA ALA A 121 -10.66 -36.90 7.79
C ALA A 121 -9.40 -36.11 7.38
N ALA A 122 -8.22 -36.72 7.52
CA ALA A 122 -6.93 -36.06 7.27
C ALA A 122 -6.85 -35.32 5.92
N PRO A 123 -7.36 -35.85 4.78
CA PRO A 123 -7.34 -35.10 3.53
C PRO A 123 -8.18 -33.83 3.55
N LEU A 124 -9.34 -33.84 4.23
CA LEU A 124 -10.19 -32.67 4.38
C LEU A 124 -9.54 -31.60 5.27
N GLN A 125 -8.83 -32.03 6.32
CA GLN A 125 -8.02 -31.13 7.14
C GLN A 125 -6.94 -30.45 6.29
N GLN A 126 -6.24 -31.21 5.44
CA GLN A 126 -5.23 -30.66 4.54
C GLN A 126 -5.84 -29.68 3.52
N GLY A 127 -7.03 -29.98 2.99
CA GLY A 127 -7.75 -29.04 2.12
C GLY A 127 -8.07 -27.70 2.78
N ILE A 128 -8.43 -27.70 4.08
CA ILE A 128 -8.65 -26.49 4.86
C ILE A 128 -7.34 -25.73 5.07
N LYS A 129 -6.28 -26.43 5.49
CA LYS A 129 -4.93 -25.87 5.63
C LYS A 129 -4.44 -25.22 4.35
N ASN A 130 -4.62 -25.86 3.20
CA ASN A 130 -4.24 -25.31 1.89
C ASN A 130 -4.97 -24.01 1.59
N ARG A 131 -6.28 -23.94 1.85
CA ARG A 131 -7.09 -22.73 1.62
C ARG A 131 -6.67 -21.59 2.53
N GLU A 132 -6.42 -21.88 3.81
CA GLU A 132 -5.93 -20.91 4.78
C GLU A 132 -4.54 -20.41 4.40
N ALA A 133 -3.62 -21.31 4.05
CA ALA A 133 -2.27 -20.99 3.58
C ALA A 133 -2.29 -20.05 2.36
N VAL A 134 -3.09 -20.38 1.35
CA VAL A 134 -3.29 -19.53 0.17
C VAL A 134 -3.92 -18.19 0.55
N SER A 135 -4.84 -18.16 1.52
CA SER A 135 -5.42 -16.91 1.97
C SER A 135 -4.41 -15.99 2.63
N SER A 136 -3.66 -16.51 3.60
CA SER A 136 -2.67 -15.73 4.34
C SER A 136 -1.49 -15.32 3.45
N LEU A 137 -1.04 -16.17 2.52
CA LEU A 137 0.01 -15.81 1.56
C LEU A 137 -0.37 -14.53 0.80
N PHE A 138 -1.55 -14.51 0.18
CA PHE A 138 -1.99 -13.35 -0.60
C PHE A 138 -2.32 -12.14 0.27
N GLU A 139 -2.89 -12.33 1.46
CA GLU A 139 -3.20 -11.23 2.37
C GLU A 139 -1.93 -10.56 2.92
N ILE A 140 -0.94 -11.35 3.33
CA ILE A 140 0.34 -10.85 3.86
C ILE A 140 1.17 -10.25 2.73
N ALA A 141 1.18 -10.85 1.53
CA ALA A 141 1.84 -10.29 0.37
C ALA A 141 1.21 -8.93 -0.04
N ALA A 142 -0.12 -8.84 -0.02
CA ALA A 142 -0.84 -7.60 -0.28
C ALA A 142 -0.56 -6.53 0.78
N LEU A 143 -0.50 -6.92 2.06
CA LEU A 143 -0.10 -6.03 3.15
C LEU A 143 1.34 -5.54 2.95
N ASN A 144 2.28 -6.45 2.65
CA ASN A 144 3.68 -6.08 2.42
C ASN A 144 3.81 -5.11 1.23
N ALA A 145 3.09 -5.37 0.13
CA ALA A 145 3.02 -4.46 -1.01
C ALA A 145 2.42 -3.10 -0.62
N ALA A 146 1.33 -3.07 0.16
CA ALA A 146 0.72 -1.84 0.61
C ALA A 146 1.65 -1.03 1.52
N VAL A 147 2.37 -1.71 2.42
CA VAL A 147 3.40 -1.08 3.26
C VAL A 147 4.53 -0.55 2.38
N ALA A 148 5.06 -1.34 1.45
CA ALA A 148 6.10 -0.89 0.53
C ALA A 148 5.67 0.34 -0.28
N THR A 149 4.43 0.36 -0.80
CA THR A 149 3.85 1.53 -1.48
C THR A 149 3.75 2.76 -0.57
N ALA A 150 3.48 2.58 0.72
CA ALA A 150 3.44 3.68 1.70
C ALA A 150 4.84 4.14 2.15
N VAL A 151 5.81 3.22 2.17
CA VAL A 151 7.19 3.42 2.64
C VAL A 151 8.11 3.92 1.52
N LEU A 152 7.69 3.85 0.25
CA LEU A 152 8.36 4.46 -0.91
C LEU A 152 8.38 6.01 -0.78
N ILE A 153 9.02 6.48 0.29
CA ILE A 153 9.65 7.78 0.43
C ILE A 153 10.79 7.75 -0.59
N PRO A 154 10.84 8.64 -1.59
CA PRO A 154 12.11 8.97 -2.21
C PRO A 154 12.96 9.57 -1.08
N ASP A 155 13.94 8.83 -0.59
CA ASP A 155 14.78 9.19 0.56
C ASP A 155 15.11 10.68 0.61
N ASP A 156 14.99 11.22 1.81
CA ASP A 156 15.44 12.53 2.18
C ASP A 156 16.88 12.52 2.71
N VAL A 157 17.50 13.70 2.69
CA VAL A 157 18.80 14.10 3.29
C VAL A 157 20.05 13.98 2.40
N TYR A 158 20.29 15.03 1.60
CA TYR A 158 21.65 15.57 1.44
C TYR A 158 21.73 16.88 2.25
N ILE A 159 22.43 16.85 3.39
CA ILE A 159 23.03 18.07 3.91
C ILE A 159 24.35 18.22 3.14
N GLU A 160 24.37 19.07 2.11
CA GLU A 160 25.66 19.66 1.73
C GLU A 160 26.07 20.58 2.87
N LEU A 161 26.98 20.11 3.72
CA LEU A 161 27.77 21.01 4.56
C LEU A 161 28.39 22.05 3.62
N PRO A 162 28.38 23.36 3.98
CA PRO A 162 29.16 24.32 3.23
C PRO A 162 30.60 23.81 3.22
N GLN A 163 31.14 23.55 2.02
CA GLN A 163 32.53 23.17 1.84
C GLN A 163 33.37 24.25 2.54
N VAL A 164 33.95 23.91 3.69
CA VAL A 164 34.94 24.75 4.36
C VAL A 164 36.23 24.59 3.57
N GLY A 165 36.35 25.43 2.53
CA GLY A 165 37.45 25.39 1.59
C GLY A 165 37.11 26.23 0.37
N GLY A 166 37.07 27.55 0.54
CA GLY A 166 37.03 28.46 -0.59
C GLY A 166 38.28 28.31 -1.45
N ASP A 167 38.11 28.08 -2.74
CA ASP A 167 39.13 28.35 -3.74
C ASP A 167 38.97 29.80 -4.20
N PHE A 168 39.85 30.67 -3.72
CA PHE A 168 39.97 32.05 -4.17
C PHE A 168 40.93 32.10 -5.37
N SER A 169 40.46 31.66 -6.53
CA SER A 169 41.06 31.93 -7.85
C SER A 169 39.96 31.74 -8.90
N ASP A 170 39.59 32.64 -9.81
CA ASP A 170 40.17 33.84 -10.37
C ASP A 170 39.05 34.87 -10.64
N GLY A 171 39.36 36.16 -10.49
CA GLY A 171 38.42 37.28 -10.66
C GLY A 171 37.91 37.44 -12.09
N ARG A 172 36.80 36.78 -12.43
CA ARG A 172 36.03 37.02 -13.66
C ARG A 172 34.60 37.49 -13.33
N PRO A 173 34.21 38.73 -13.66
CA PRO A 173 32.86 39.21 -13.39
C PRO A 173 31.89 38.53 -14.36
N GLY A 174 31.08 37.59 -13.87
CA GLY A 174 30.00 36.97 -14.63
C GLY A 174 29.69 35.48 -14.37
N SER A 175 30.44 34.77 -13.53
CA SER A 175 30.16 33.34 -13.25
C SER A 175 29.38 33.15 -11.95
N SER A 176 28.10 33.51 -11.95
CA SER A 176 27.14 33.06 -10.93
C SER A 176 26.83 31.57 -11.15
N ASN A 177 27.70 30.69 -10.65
CA ASN A 177 27.45 29.24 -10.59
C ASN A 177 26.49 28.84 -9.46
N SER A 178 25.67 29.77 -8.95
CA SER A 178 24.47 29.42 -8.17
C SER A 178 23.31 29.17 -9.13
N ARG A 179 23.34 28.02 -9.83
CA ARG A 179 22.09 27.37 -10.22
C ARG A 179 21.57 26.62 -9.00
N ILE A 180 21.08 27.38 -8.01
CA ILE A 180 20.06 26.85 -7.11
C ILE A 180 18.84 26.65 -8.01
N THR A 181 18.78 25.48 -8.63
CA THR A 181 17.57 24.99 -9.29
C THR A 181 16.65 24.58 -8.16
N ALA A 182 16.05 25.57 -7.51
CA ALA A 182 14.91 25.31 -6.65
C ALA A 182 13.81 24.73 -7.52
N LYS A 183 13.15 23.70 -6.99
CA LYS A 183 11.89 23.12 -7.45
C LYS A 183 11.98 21.83 -8.28
N ASN A 184 12.57 20.80 -7.69
CA ASN A 184 11.82 19.54 -7.61
C ASN A 184 10.95 19.67 -6.34
N GLU A 185 9.72 20.17 -6.49
CA GLU A 185 8.68 19.92 -5.48
C GLU A 185 8.56 18.40 -5.39
N ARG A 186 9.11 17.84 -4.31
CA ARG A 186 8.91 16.43 -3.96
C ARG A 186 7.39 16.23 -3.91
N GLU A 187 6.84 15.40 -4.78
CA GLU A 187 5.45 14.96 -4.61
C GLU A 187 5.42 14.15 -3.31
N SER A 188 5.02 14.81 -2.23
CA SER A 188 4.66 14.12 -1.00
C SER A 188 3.58 13.08 -1.35
N LEU A 189 3.77 11.85 -0.89
CA LEU A 189 2.76 10.77 -0.98
C LEU A 189 1.42 11.18 -0.36
N PHE A 190 1.45 12.09 0.62
CA PHE A 190 0.29 12.52 1.39
C PHE A 190 0.04 14.01 1.18
N GLU A 191 -1.21 14.39 0.93
CA GLU A 191 -1.62 15.79 0.78
C GLU A 191 -1.70 16.49 2.16
N SER A 192 -1.97 15.72 3.23
CA SER A 192 -2.05 16.24 4.60
C SER A 192 -1.45 15.28 5.63
N LEU A 193 -1.07 15.83 6.80
CA LEU A 193 -0.66 15.04 7.95
C LEU A 193 -1.77 14.07 8.41
N ASP A 194 -3.03 14.50 8.36
CA ASP A 194 -4.15 13.67 8.77
C ASP A 194 -4.30 12.44 7.86
N GLU A 195 -4.07 12.60 6.55
CA GLU A 195 -4.08 11.49 5.60
C GLU A 195 -2.95 10.48 5.85
N ALA A 196 -1.76 10.97 6.22
CA ALA A 196 -0.64 10.14 6.61
C ALA A 196 -0.97 9.33 7.89
N ILE A 197 -1.51 9.98 8.91
CA ILE A 197 -1.93 9.34 10.18
C ILE A 197 -3.03 8.29 9.92
N ILE A 198 -4.02 8.61 9.08
CA ILE A 198 -5.10 7.68 8.73
C ILE A 198 -4.52 6.45 8.03
N THR A 199 -3.67 6.64 7.02
CA THR A 199 -3.01 5.54 6.31
C THR A 199 -2.20 4.67 7.25
N ARG A 200 -1.39 5.26 8.13
CA ARG A 200 -0.62 4.52 9.13
C ARG A 200 -1.52 3.67 10.03
N ARG A 201 -2.55 4.29 10.61
CA ARG A 201 -3.50 3.60 11.49
C ARG A 201 -4.19 2.44 10.76
N ASP A 202 -4.54 2.64 9.51
CA ASP A 202 -5.20 1.63 8.68
C ASP A 202 -4.30 0.43 8.37
N LEU A 203 -3.00 0.66 8.12
CA LEU A 203 -2.00 -0.39 7.93
C LEU A 203 -1.73 -1.13 9.24
N LEU A 204 -1.57 -0.41 10.37
CA LEU A 204 -1.39 -1.02 11.69
C LEU A 204 -2.58 -1.89 12.08
N ALA A 205 -3.81 -1.41 11.85
CA ALA A 205 -5.03 -2.19 12.08
C ALA A 205 -5.15 -3.41 11.15
N TRP A 206 -4.50 -3.40 9.99
CA TRP A 206 -4.41 -4.58 9.12
C TRP A 206 -3.39 -5.58 9.66
N ILE A 207 -2.21 -5.13 10.10
CA ILE A 207 -1.22 -5.97 10.78
C ILE A 207 -1.84 -6.65 12.01
N ASP A 208 -2.52 -5.89 12.86
CA ASP A 208 -3.18 -6.40 14.09
C ASP A 208 -4.25 -7.46 13.78
N ALA A 209 -4.92 -7.37 12.63
CA ALA A 209 -5.92 -8.35 12.22
C ALA A 209 -5.32 -9.67 11.75
N ILE A 210 -4.12 -9.65 11.15
CA ILE A 210 -3.43 -10.84 10.65
C ILE A 210 -2.63 -11.53 11.75
N ALA A 211 -2.03 -10.75 12.65
CA ALA A 211 -1.07 -11.21 13.66
C ALA A 211 -1.52 -12.43 14.51
N PRO A 212 -2.81 -12.63 14.86
CA PRO A 212 -3.25 -13.80 15.63
C PRO A 212 -3.28 -15.12 14.84
N ASP A 213 -3.34 -15.05 13.51
CA ASP A 213 -3.59 -16.20 12.63
C ASP A 213 -2.29 -16.75 11.98
N VAL A 214 -1.11 -16.23 12.35
CA VAL A 214 0.19 -16.56 11.73
C VAL A 214 1.15 -17.26 12.70
N PRO A 215 2.12 -18.06 12.21
CA PRO A 215 3.14 -18.68 13.07
C PRO A 215 4.16 -17.66 13.60
N ASP A 216 4.90 -18.03 14.64
CA ASP A 216 5.87 -17.19 15.35
C ASP A 216 6.92 -16.52 14.44
N ALA A 217 7.43 -17.25 13.44
CA ALA A 217 8.43 -16.73 12.51
C ALA A 217 7.86 -15.59 11.65
N VAL A 218 6.65 -15.77 11.12
CA VAL A 218 5.94 -14.75 10.32
C VAL A 218 5.48 -13.60 11.22
N TYR A 219 5.03 -13.89 12.44
CA TYR A 219 4.67 -12.89 13.43
C TYR A 219 5.85 -11.96 13.74
N SER A 220 7.04 -12.51 13.99
CA SER A 220 8.24 -11.73 14.27
C SER A 220 8.58 -10.81 13.10
N ALA A 221 8.53 -11.32 11.87
CA ALA A 221 8.74 -10.52 10.67
C ALA A 221 7.65 -9.44 10.46
N LEU A 222 6.39 -9.70 10.85
CA LEU A 222 5.33 -8.69 10.84
C LEU A 222 5.57 -7.58 11.88
N GLN A 223 6.23 -7.87 13.00
CA GLN A 223 6.63 -6.82 13.95
C GLN A 223 7.73 -5.92 13.36
N ASP A 224 8.62 -6.46 12.52
CA ASP A 224 9.59 -5.64 11.76
C ASP A 224 8.88 -4.71 10.79
N VAL A 225 7.87 -5.22 10.07
CA VAL A 225 7.01 -4.41 9.19
C VAL A 225 6.25 -3.34 9.97
N ARG A 226 5.71 -3.67 11.16
CA ARG A 226 5.08 -2.67 12.04
C ARG A 226 6.05 -1.54 12.38
N ARG A 227 7.29 -1.88 12.76
CA ARG A 227 8.33 -0.89 13.05
C ARG A 227 8.63 -0.03 11.82
N ALA A 228 8.74 -0.65 10.64
CA ALA A 228 8.95 0.08 9.39
C ALA A 228 7.80 1.07 9.10
N VAL A 229 6.54 0.67 9.27
CA VAL A 229 5.37 1.55 9.08
C VAL A 229 5.39 2.75 10.04
N VAL A 230 5.73 2.52 11.31
CA VAL A 230 5.81 3.59 12.31
C VAL A 230 6.96 4.56 12.03
N GLN A 231 8.10 4.07 11.53
CA GLN A 231 9.25 4.90 11.15
C GLN A 231 9.01 5.66 9.84
N ALA A 232 8.44 4.99 8.84
CA ALA A 232 8.29 5.53 7.49
C ALA A 232 7.13 6.52 7.35
N VAL A 233 6.14 6.45 8.23
CA VAL A 233 5.11 7.49 8.31
C VAL A 233 5.37 8.22 9.62
N PRO A 234 6.21 9.27 9.70
CA PRO A 234 6.48 9.96 10.95
C PRO A 234 5.24 10.67 11.50
N ASP A 235 5.12 10.76 12.82
CA ASP A 235 4.17 11.66 13.47
C ASP A 235 4.71 13.09 13.46
N ALA A 236 4.14 13.92 12.59
CA ALA A 236 3.81 15.32 12.88
C ALA A 236 4.90 16.42 12.89
N GLN A 237 6.19 16.16 12.65
CA GLN A 237 7.22 17.18 12.96
C GLN A 237 7.97 17.84 11.81
N ASN A 238 7.74 17.52 10.52
CA ASN A 238 8.23 18.39 9.44
C ASN A 238 7.49 18.13 8.11
N GLU A 239 7.17 19.21 7.40
CA GLU A 239 6.85 19.30 5.96
C GLU A 239 5.41 19.05 5.45
N LEU A 240 4.46 18.48 6.22
CA LEU A 240 3.07 18.31 5.74
C LEU A 240 2.07 19.32 6.31
N PRO A 241 1.26 19.97 5.44
CA PRO A 241 0.09 20.72 5.84
C PRO A 241 -0.89 19.94 6.73
N ARG A 242 -1.54 20.64 7.66
CA ARG A 242 -2.62 20.08 8.50
C ARG A 242 -3.98 20.53 7.97
N LEU A 243 -5.02 19.70 8.10
CA LEU A 243 -6.37 20.17 7.81
C LEU A 243 -6.86 21.04 8.97
N ARG A 244 -7.29 22.26 8.65
CA ARG A 244 -7.95 23.19 9.56
C ARG A 244 -9.39 23.41 9.11
N GLU A 245 -10.29 23.55 10.07
CA GLU A 245 -11.66 23.93 9.79
C GLU A 245 -11.83 25.45 9.74
N ILE A 246 -12.51 25.95 8.71
CA ILE A 246 -12.93 27.34 8.56
C ILE A 246 -14.44 27.39 8.29
N THR A 247 -15.14 28.39 8.83
CA THR A 247 -16.56 28.60 8.54
C THR A 247 -16.73 29.90 7.78
N PRO A 248 -17.08 29.87 6.48
CA PRO A 248 -17.38 31.08 5.72
C PRO A 248 -18.52 31.87 6.34
N LYS A 249 -18.52 33.20 6.21
CA LYS A 249 -19.61 34.06 6.72
C LYS A 249 -20.82 34.14 5.77
N ALA A 250 -20.63 33.79 4.51
CA ALA A 250 -21.64 33.81 3.46
C ALA A 250 -21.32 32.73 2.43
N SER A 251 -22.32 32.35 1.61
CA SER A 251 -22.09 31.42 0.50
C SER A 251 -21.28 32.12 -0.58
N LEU A 252 -20.08 31.60 -0.83
CA LEU A 252 -19.10 32.17 -1.76
C LEU A 252 -18.65 31.10 -2.76
N PRO A 253 -18.26 31.50 -3.98
CA PRO A 253 -17.59 30.58 -4.91
C PRO A 253 -16.29 30.06 -4.31
N VAL A 254 -15.95 28.80 -4.59
CA VAL A 254 -14.73 28.16 -4.07
C VAL A 254 -13.46 28.91 -4.45
N LEU A 255 -13.42 29.52 -5.65
CA LEU A 255 -12.28 30.35 -6.08
C LEU A 255 -12.07 31.57 -5.18
N VAL A 256 -13.16 32.21 -4.75
CA VAL A 256 -13.12 33.36 -3.84
C VAL A 256 -12.68 32.92 -2.46
N LEU A 257 -13.16 31.76 -2.00
CA LEU A 257 -12.73 31.18 -0.73
C LEU A 257 -11.23 30.83 -0.74
N ALA A 258 -10.76 30.15 -1.78
CA ALA A 258 -9.35 29.79 -1.94
C ALA A 258 -8.45 31.03 -1.91
N TYR A 259 -8.82 32.08 -2.66
CA TYR A 259 -8.10 33.34 -2.63
C TYR A 259 -8.14 34.01 -1.25
N SER A 260 -9.28 33.97 -0.55
CA SER A 260 -9.41 34.59 0.78
C SER A 260 -8.62 33.88 1.88
N VAL A 261 -8.41 32.56 1.73
CA VAL A 261 -7.75 31.72 2.74
C VAL A 261 -6.26 31.60 2.47
N HIS A 262 -5.87 31.35 1.21
CA HIS A 262 -4.50 31.05 0.80
C HIS A 262 -3.84 32.16 -0.02
N GLY A 263 -4.59 33.19 -0.43
CA GLY A 263 -4.09 34.21 -1.37
C GLY A 263 -3.95 33.71 -2.82
N ASP A 264 -4.34 32.46 -3.12
CA ASP A 264 -4.20 31.83 -4.43
C ASP A 264 -5.48 31.08 -4.85
N THR A 265 -5.98 31.39 -6.04
CA THR A 265 -7.16 30.73 -6.61
C THR A 265 -6.87 29.31 -7.09
N ALA A 266 -5.60 28.97 -7.38
CA ALA A 266 -5.21 27.62 -7.79
C ALA A 266 -5.45 26.57 -6.68
N ARG A 267 -5.49 26.99 -5.41
CA ARG A 267 -5.85 26.15 -4.25
C ARG A 267 -7.31 25.73 -4.22
N SER A 268 -8.17 26.26 -5.09
CA SER A 268 -9.58 25.83 -5.18
C SER A 268 -9.78 24.34 -5.44
N GLY A 269 -8.85 23.70 -6.17
CA GLY A 269 -8.89 22.26 -6.40
C GLY A 269 -8.68 21.44 -5.13
N GLU A 270 -7.80 21.88 -4.23
CA GLU A 270 -7.58 21.27 -2.91
C GLU A 270 -8.85 21.40 -2.04
N MET A 271 -9.42 22.60 -1.96
CA MET A 271 -10.64 22.82 -1.18
C MET A 271 -11.80 21.91 -1.65
N LEU A 272 -11.96 21.69 -2.96
CA LEU A 272 -12.98 20.78 -3.49
C LEU A 272 -12.69 19.30 -3.22
N ARG A 273 -11.41 18.90 -3.11
CA ARG A 273 -11.05 17.52 -2.72
C ARG A 273 -11.45 17.23 -1.27
N HIS A 274 -11.27 18.18 -0.38
CA HIS A 274 -11.58 18.01 1.05
C HIS A 274 -13.03 18.34 1.42
N ASN A 275 -13.76 19.06 0.54
CA ASN A 275 -15.14 19.46 0.77
C ASN A 275 -16.00 19.12 -0.43
N VAL A 276 -16.79 18.04 -0.31
CA VAL A 276 -17.77 17.69 -1.33
C VAL A 276 -18.91 18.71 -1.29
N ALA A 277 -18.93 19.61 -2.26
CA ALA A 277 -20.00 20.57 -2.46
C ALA A 277 -20.80 20.24 -3.72
N ALA A 278 -22.14 20.34 -3.64
CA ALA A 278 -23.00 20.14 -4.80
C ALA A 278 -22.73 21.15 -5.93
N HIS A 279 -22.39 22.39 -5.54
CA HIS A 279 -22.12 23.47 -6.48
C HIS A 279 -20.87 24.26 -6.05
N PRO A 280 -19.74 24.12 -6.77
CA PRO A 280 -18.51 24.86 -6.48
C PRO A 280 -18.65 26.39 -6.50
N GLY A 281 -19.66 26.93 -7.21
CA GLY A 281 -19.98 28.36 -7.23
C GLY A 281 -20.71 28.87 -5.98
N PHE A 282 -21.23 27.96 -5.15
CA PHE A 282 -22.03 28.28 -3.96
C PHE A 282 -21.64 27.34 -2.82
N MET A 283 -20.45 27.55 -2.26
CA MET A 283 -19.99 26.76 -1.13
C MET A 283 -20.88 27.04 0.10
N PRO A 284 -21.18 26.03 0.93
CA PRO A 284 -22.07 26.19 2.06
C PRO A 284 -21.44 27.01 3.19
N VAL A 285 -22.30 27.67 3.98
CA VAL A 285 -21.94 28.35 5.24
C VAL A 285 -21.89 27.29 6.36
N ALA A 286 -20.92 26.38 6.26
CA ALA A 286 -20.70 25.28 7.18
C ALA A 286 -19.19 25.14 7.43
N PRO A 287 -18.75 24.36 8.44
CA PRO A 287 -17.34 24.04 8.60
C PRO A 287 -16.78 23.40 7.33
N LEU A 288 -15.80 24.05 6.71
CA LEU A 288 -15.04 23.59 5.55
C LEU A 288 -13.62 23.26 5.97
N ARG A 289 -13.05 22.18 5.44
CA ARG A 289 -11.68 21.72 5.70
C ARG A 289 -10.73 22.31 4.67
N VAL A 290 -9.65 22.94 5.11
CA VAL A 290 -8.61 23.52 4.25
C VAL A 290 -7.24 23.15 4.78
N LEU A 291 -6.28 22.93 3.90
CA LEU A 291 -4.88 22.75 4.30
C LEU A 291 -4.32 24.01 4.99
N SER A 292 -3.36 23.84 5.88
CA SER A 292 -2.55 24.95 6.40
C SER A 292 -1.44 25.28 5.40
N ASP A 293 -1.04 26.55 5.32
CA ASP A 293 0.20 26.93 4.63
C ASP A 293 1.45 26.57 5.46
#